data_AF-C6LJV2-F1
#
_entry.id   AF-C6LJV2-F1
#
_cell.length_a   1.000
_cell.length_b   1.000
_cell.length_c   1.000
_cell.angle_alpha   90.00
_cell.angle_beta   90.00
_cell.angle_gamma   90.00
#
_symmetry.space_group_name_H-M   'P 1'
#
loop_
_entity.id
_entity.type
_entity.pdbx_description
1 polymer ?
#
loop_
_entity_poly.entity_id
_entity_poly.type
_entity_poly.pdbx_seq_one_letter_code
_entity_poly.pdbx_strand_id
1 'polypeptide(L)'
;MVSAPKKKYEKPTLKAVTDVGIILECLYEAYEMEGELVRSRKNMYATMIYPFVKMLETECTGIRADEIHKELWEYYLRHSGKDNFMKLAGRFMEPYQTRQTVKAVV
;
A
#
# COMPACT_ATOMS: atom_id res chain seq x y z
N MET A 1 27.02 41.86 -4.96
CA MET A 1 25.97 40.83 -5.18
C MET A 1 26.40 39.57 -4.46
N VAL A 2 25.72 39.18 -3.37
CA VAL A 2 26.03 37.93 -2.64
C VAL A 2 25.07 36.86 -3.13
N SER A 3 25.61 35.86 -3.82
CA SER A 3 24.84 34.73 -4.36
C SER A 3 24.56 33.74 -3.23
N ALA A 4 23.28 33.55 -2.89
CA ALA A 4 22.88 32.56 -1.90
C ALA A 4 23.19 31.13 -2.41
N PRO A 5 23.78 30.25 -1.57
CA PRO A 5 24.07 28.88 -1.97
C PRO A 5 22.76 28.09 -2.15
N LYS A 6 22.54 27.57 -3.37
CA LYS A 6 21.44 26.66 -3.68
C LYS A 6 21.70 25.32 -2.98
N LYS A 7 21.01 25.07 -1.86
CA LYS A 7 21.04 23.75 -1.20
C LYS A 7 20.51 22.72 -2.20
N LYS A 8 21.36 21.75 -2.59
CA LYS A 8 20.92 20.59 -3.36
C LYS A 8 19.95 19.80 -2.50
N TYR A 9 18.71 19.65 -2.96
CA TYR A 9 17.77 18.72 -2.36
C TYR A 9 18.21 17.31 -2.70
N GLU A 10 18.84 16.63 -1.74
CA GLU A 10 19.01 15.19 -1.78
C GLU A 10 17.71 14.56 -1.30
N LYS A 11 17.04 13.80 -2.18
CA LYS A 11 15.83 13.07 -1.82
C LYS A 11 16.18 12.10 -0.68
N PRO A 12 15.60 12.25 0.52
CA PRO A 12 15.87 11.32 1.61
C PRO A 12 15.49 9.92 1.13
N THR A 13 16.44 9.00 1.14
CA THR A 13 16.18 7.58 0.95
C THR A 13 15.61 7.03 2.25
N LEU A 14 14.39 7.46 2.57
CA LEU A 14 13.56 6.85 3.58
C LEU A 14 13.19 5.46 3.04
N LYS A 15 13.99 4.45 3.37
CA LYS A 15 13.50 3.07 3.38
C LYS A 15 12.57 2.94 4.59
N ALA A 16 11.34 3.46 4.43
CA ALA A 16 10.27 3.19 5.36
C ALA A 16 9.89 1.72 5.14
N VAL A 17 10.54 0.82 5.86
CA VAL A 17 10.08 -0.57 5.98
C VAL A 17 8.74 -0.51 6.68
N THR A 18 7.67 -0.36 5.90
CA THR A 18 6.32 -0.36 6.42
C THR A 18 5.83 -1.79 6.23
N ASP A 19 5.54 -2.46 7.33
CA ASP A 19 5.06 -3.84 7.31
C ASP A 19 3.82 -3.93 6.41
N VAL A 20 3.81 -4.88 5.47
CA VAL A 20 2.70 -5.07 4.52
C VAL A 20 1.37 -5.24 5.27
N GLY A 21 1.37 -5.88 6.44
CA GLY A 21 0.20 -5.99 7.30
C GLY A 21 -0.32 -4.63 7.77
N ILE A 22 0.56 -3.71 8.18
CA ILE A 22 0.15 -2.35 8.57
C ILE A 22 -0.47 -1.61 7.39
N ILE A 23 0.12 -1.72 6.20
CA ILE A 23 -0.43 -1.08 4.99
C ILE A 23 -1.81 -1.67 4.63
N LEU A 24 -1.98 -2.99 4.76
CA LEU A 24 -3.26 -3.66 4.52
C LEU A 24 -4.34 -3.21 5.51
N GLU A 25 -3.98 -3.05 6.78
CA GLU A 25 -4.89 -2.54 7.81
C GLU A 25 -5.34 -1.10 7.49
N CYS A 26 -4.41 -0.21 7.13
CA CYS A 26 -4.76 1.15 6.71
C CYS A 26 -5.60 1.17 5.42
N LEU A 27 -5.33 0.27 4.48
CA LEU A 27 -6.09 0.15 3.25
C LEU A 27 -7.53 -0.28 3.52
N TYR A 28 -7.76 -1.21 4.45
CA TYR A 28 -9.11 -1.60 4.88
C TYR A 28 -9.88 -0.40 5.44
N GLU A 29 -9.26 0.38 6.32
CA GLU A 29 -9.88 1.58 6.89
C GLU A 29 -10.17 2.64 5.81
N ALA A 30 -9.30 2.79 4.82
CA ALA A 30 -9.54 3.66 3.66
C ALA A 30 -10.72 3.16 2.81
N TYR A 31 -10.89 1.84 2.64
CA TYR A 31 -12.08 1.29 1.98
C TYR A 31 -13.37 1.54 2.77
N GLU A 32 -13.34 1.48 4.10
CA GLU A 32 -14.51 1.83 4.92
C GLU A 32 -14.86 3.32 4.80
N MET A 33 -13.86 4.20 4.79
CA MET A 33 -14.08 5.65 4.71
C MET A 33 -14.49 6.15 3.32
N GLU A 34 -13.84 5.64 2.26
CA GLU A 34 -13.90 6.20 0.91
C GLU A 34 -14.35 5.19 -0.15
N GLY A 35 -14.67 3.95 0.21
CA GLY A 35 -15.07 2.90 -0.73
C GLY A 35 -16.29 3.27 -1.57
N GLU A 36 -17.22 4.05 -1.03
CA GLU A 36 -18.38 4.56 -1.78
C GLU A 36 -17.99 5.51 -2.92
N LEU A 37 -16.89 6.25 -2.77
CA LEU A 37 -16.38 7.12 -3.83
C LEU A 37 -15.84 6.27 -5.00
N VAL A 38 -15.14 5.18 -4.70
CA VAL A 38 -14.65 4.25 -5.73
C VAL A 38 -15.81 3.50 -6.38
N ARG A 39 -16.79 3.04 -5.59
CA ARG A 39 -18.00 2.34 -6.07
C ARG A 39 -18.85 3.21 -7.00
N SER A 40 -18.91 4.51 -6.75
CA SER A 40 -19.58 5.50 -7.61
C SER A 40 -18.78 5.91 -8.86
N ARG A 41 -17.75 5.14 -9.23
CA ARG A 41 -16.81 5.38 -10.34
C ARG A 41 -16.05 6.71 -10.25
N LYS A 42 -15.91 7.32 -9.06
CA LYS A 42 -14.87 8.34 -8.92
C LYS A 42 -13.52 7.67 -9.07
N ASN A 43 -12.60 8.42 -9.65
CA ASN A 43 -11.25 7.96 -9.90
C ASN A 43 -10.55 7.65 -8.56
N MET A 44 -10.15 6.39 -8.34
CA MET A 44 -9.40 5.95 -7.16
C MET A 44 -8.15 6.82 -6.92
N TYR A 45 -7.52 7.36 -7.98
CA TYR A 45 -6.37 8.26 -7.85
C TYR A 45 -6.63 9.52 -7.01
N ALA A 46 -7.90 9.86 -6.75
CA ALA A 46 -8.32 10.99 -5.92
C ALA A 46 -8.73 10.58 -4.48
N THR A 47 -8.43 9.37 -4.05
CA THR A 47 -8.79 8.80 -2.73
C THR A 47 -7.53 8.39 -1.96
N MET A 48 -7.63 8.33 -0.64
CA MET A 48 -6.62 7.79 0.28
C MET A 48 -6.30 6.32 0.02
N ILE A 49 -7.19 5.58 -0.66
CA ILE A 49 -6.93 4.21 -1.13
C ILE A 49 -5.69 4.17 -2.04
N TYR A 50 -5.53 5.13 -2.95
CA TYR A 50 -4.43 5.10 -3.92
C TYR A 50 -3.03 5.16 -3.29
N PRO A 51 -2.74 6.08 -2.35
CA PRO A 51 -1.49 6.07 -1.60
C PRO A 51 -1.15 4.70 -0.98
N PHE A 52 -2.10 4.03 -0.32
CA PHE A 52 -1.83 2.73 0.31
C PHE A 52 -1.58 1.61 -0.70
N VAL A 53 -2.35 1.59 -1.79
CA VAL A 53 -2.11 0.65 -2.90
C VAL A 53 -0.71 0.88 -3.53
N LYS A 54 -0.27 2.14 -3.66
CA LYS A 54 1.08 2.46 -4.14
C LYS A 54 2.18 2.08 -3.16
N MET A 55 1.92 2.15 -1.85
CA MET A 55 2.85 1.64 -0.84
C MET A 55 3.01 0.13 -0.97
N LEU A 56 1.91 -0.63 -1.12
CA LEU A 56 1.97 -2.08 -1.36
C LEU A 56 2.76 -2.43 -2.63
N GLU A 57 2.53 -1.73 -3.73
CA GLU A 57 3.31 -1.90 -4.97
C GLU A 57 4.80 -1.60 -4.79
N THR A 58 5.16 -0.68 -3.89
CA THR A 58 6.55 -0.31 -3.61
C THR A 58 7.26 -1.37 -2.76
N GLU A 59 6.57 -1.96 -1.79
CA GLU A 59 7.13 -2.99 -0.90
C GLU A 59 7.17 -4.39 -1.54
N CYS A 60 6.40 -4.60 -2.61
CA CYS A 60 6.27 -5.87 -3.30
C CYS A 60 6.95 -5.87 -4.68
N THR A 61 7.29 -7.04 -5.19
CA THR A 61 7.87 -7.21 -6.53
C THR A 61 6.95 -8.01 -7.44
N GLY A 62 6.78 -7.56 -8.68
CA GLY A 62 6.08 -8.34 -9.71
C GLY A 62 4.56 -8.21 -9.69
N ILE A 63 4.01 -7.22 -8.98
CA ILE A 63 2.58 -6.90 -8.99
C ILE A 63 2.39 -5.39 -9.11
N ARG A 64 1.37 -4.98 -9.85
CA ARG A 64 1.05 -3.57 -10.08
C ARG A 64 -0.07 -3.06 -9.19
N ALA A 65 -0.11 -1.76 -8.94
CA ALA A 65 -1.14 -1.09 -8.13
C ALA A 65 -2.58 -1.42 -8.57
N ASP A 66 -2.87 -1.47 -9.88
CA ASP A 66 -4.22 -1.77 -10.37
C ASP A 66 -4.64 -3.22 -10.10
N GLU A 67 -3.69 -4.16 -10.15
CA GLU A 67 -3.94 -5.56 -9.82
C GLU A 67 -4.13 -5.77 -8.31
N ILE A 68 -3.29 -5.11 -7.49
CA ILE A 68 -3.46 -5.06 -6.03
C ILE A 68 -4.84 -4.53 -5.67
N HIS A 69 -5.21 -3.36 -6.21
CA HIS A 69 -6.49 -2.75 -5.89
C HIS A 69 -7.65 -3.65 -6.30
N LYS A 70 -7.62 -4.23 -7.51
CA LYS A 70 -8.68 -5.09 -8.01
C LYS A 70 -8.95 -6.27 -7.09
N GLU A 71 -7.91 -7.02 -6.70
CA GLU A 71 -8.07 -8.21 -5.87
C GLU A 71 -8.45 -7.86 -4.43
N LEU A 72 -7.78 -6.86 -3.82
CA LEU A 72 -8.07 -6.45 -2.45
C LEU A 72 -9.46 -5.82 -2.31
N TRP A 73 -9.92 -5.07 -3.32
CA TRP A 73 -11.27 -4.53 -3.36
C TRP A 73 -12.33 -5.63 -3.42
N GLU A 74 -12.12 -6.68 -4.21
CA GLU A 74 -13.01 -7.84 -4.25
C GLU A 74 -13.08 -8.56 -2.90
N TYR A 75 -11.96 -8.70 -2.18
CA TYR A 75 -11.98 -9.27 -0.83
C TYR A 75 -12.79 -8.41 0.15
N TYR A 76 -12.62 -7.10 0.10
CA TYR A 76 -13.39 -6.16 0.91
C TYR A 76 -14.90 -6.25 0.62
N LEU A 77 -15.29 -6.37 -0.64
CA LEU A 77 -16.71 -6.45 -1.02
C LEU A 77 -17.37 -7.80 -0.69
N ARG A 78 -16.64 -8.92 -0.83
CA ARG A 78 -17.20 -10.27 -0.66
C ARG A 78 -17.20 -10.76 0.77
N HIS A 79 -16.30 -10.23 1.61
CA HIS A 79 -16.12 -10.70 2.96
C HIS A 79 -16.33 -9.56 3.95
N SER A 80 -17.26 -9.76 4.89
CA SER A 80 -17.46 -8.82 5.98
C SER A 80 -16.37 -8.98 7.02
N GLY A 81 -15.83 -7.84 7.48
CA GLY A 81 -14.97 -7.75 8.65
C GLY A 81 -13.47 -7.75 8.34
N LYS A 82 -12.77 -6.90 9.09
CA LYS A 82 -11.32 -6.66 9.02
C LYS A 82 -10.50 -7.94 9.08
N ASP A 83 -10.80 -8.87 9.98
CA ASP A 83 -10.02 -10.11 10.15
C ASP A 83 -10.01 -10.99 8.89
N ASN A 84 -11.16 -11.12 8.23
CA ASN A 84 -11.27 -11.91 7.00
C ASN A 84 -10.50 -11.24 5.86
N PHE A 85 -10.64 -9.92 5.73
CA PHE A 85 -9.87 -9.13 4.78
C PHE A 85 -8.37 -9.31 4.99
N MET A 86 -7.88 -9.12 6.23
CA MET A 86 -6.46 -9.22 6.58
C MET A 86 -5.89 -10.60 6.25
N LYS A 87 -6.65 -11.67 6.54
CA LYS A 87 -6.24 -13.04 6.25
C LYS A 87 -6.11 -13.31 4.75
N LEU A 88 -7.11 -12.91 3.96
CA LEU A 88 -7.13 -13.14 2.51
C LEU A 88 -6.11 -12.25 1.79
N ALA A 89 -6.06 -10.97 2.15
CA ALA A 89 -5.11 -10.01 1.61
C ALA A 89 -3.67 -10.42 1.94
N GLY A 90 -3.37 -10.81 3.18
CA GLY A 90 -2.04 -11.28 3.57
C GLY A 90 -1.58 -12.48 2.74
N ARG A 91 -2.46 -13.48 2.58
CA ARG A 91 -2.18 -14.67 1.74
C ARG A 91 -1.98 -14.31 0.26
N PHE A 92 -2.74 -13.35 -0.26
CA PHE A 92 -2.61 -12.88 -1.63
C PHE A 92 -1.27 -12.15 -1.84
N MET A 93 -0.83 -11.34 -0.88
CA MET A 93 0.40 -10.56 -0.98
C MET A 93 1.67 -11.40 -0.76
N GLU A 94 1.58 -12.53 -0.04
CA GLU A 94 2.71 -13.40 0.35
C GLU A 94 3.71 -13.70 -0.79
N PRO A 95 3.30 -14.07 -2.02
CA PRO A 95 4.24 -14.37 -3.09
C PRO A 95 5.04 -13.16 -3.61
N TYR A 96 4.51 -11.95 -3.39
CA TYR A 96 5.08 -10.70 -3.91
C TYR A 96 5.92 -9.96 -2.88
N GLN A 97 5.81 -10.33 -1.60
CA GLN A 97 6.61 -9.74 -0.55
C GLN A 97 8.09 -9.99 -0.84
N THR A 98 8.85 -8.90 -0.95
CA THR A 98 10.30 -9.02 -1.04
C THR A 98 10.77 -9.62 0.28
N ARG A 99 11.23 -10.87 0.21
CA ARG A 99 11.78 -11.62 1.34
C ARG A 99 12.79 -10.72 2.06
N GLN A 100 12.40 -10.09 3.17
CA GLN A 100 13.38 -9.60 4.12
C GLN A 100 13.94 -10.83 4.80
N THR A 101 14.86 -11.52 4.12
CA THR A 101 15.83 -12.34 4.82
C THR A 101 16.74 -11.38 5.58
N VAL A 102 16.27 -10.86 6.71
CA VAL A 102 17.17 -10.63 7.82
C VAL A 102 17.51 -12.02 8.32
N LYS A 103 18.52 -12.65 7.70
CA LYS A 103 19.25 -13.71 8.38
C LYS A 103 19.76 -13.07 9.67
N ALA A 104 19.37 -13.64 10.79
CA ALA A 104 19.89 -13.30 12.10
C ALA A 104 21.42 -13.17 12.02
N VAL A 105 21.89 -11.98 12.40
CA VAL A 105 23.23 -11.81 12.94
C VAL A 105 22.99 -11.36 14.37
N VAL A 106 22.93 -12.31 15.30
CA VAL A 106 23.96 -12.60 16.32
C VAL A 106 23.67 -13.99 16.87
#